data_AF-A0A1I1YPM1-F1
#
_entry.id   AF-A0A1I1YPM1-F1
#
_cell.length_a   1.000
_cell.length_b   1.000
_cell.length_c   1.000
_cell.angle_alpha   90.00
_cell.angle_beta   90.00
_cell.angle_gamma   90.00
#
_symmetry.space_group_name_H-M   'P 1'
#
loop_
_entity.id
_entity.type
_entity.pdbx_description
1 polymer ?
#
loop_
_entity_poly.entity_id
_entity_poly.type
_entity_poly.pdbx_seq_one_letter_code
_entity_poly.pdbx_strand_id
1 'polypeptide(L)'
;MPKLDVPPIALPPVPILNDLSVAAWAEAGRFAYPWAAGIMRARHANRPEHTIQRTERAVLRRFFGDLVDRVTVFYGADPLNYWDFGPYVVELGGTEAGAQNYGYHIYIQAAREDRTPLERLVTLAHELVHAEQYERFGGSLQSFGFYYFQEYKKANLVYRDNAFEEEAYGRVEDSAAFLAALEAAYHAESNPPAFCLVGVEAVLTIHNTTAIKMPYSLRWSELQPWKVYWLDPNHHRKHFVPNGCGGITRTPEIMFDHSLAPGYQKRYFPLDYTDQPEVPDPAKRPPGLVFEFKQVGSDLQLKRPIK
;
A
#
# COMPACT_ATOMS: atom_id res chain seq x y z
N MET A 1 48.73 -20.62 14.58
CA MET A 1 47.74 -21.67 14.87
C MET A 1 47.45 -22.39 13.56
N PRO A 2 47.51 -23.74 13.51
CA PRO A 2 47.17 -24.48 12.30
C PRO A 2 45.66 -24.37 12.05
N LYS A 3 45.26 -24.09 10.80
CA LYS A 3 43.85 -24.15 10.39
C LYS A 3 43.40 -25.60 10.46
N LEU A 4 42.35 -25.86 11.22
CA LEU A 4 41.64 -27.13 11.21
C LEU A 4 40.91 -27.23 9.86
N ASP A 5 41.39 -28.08 8.95
CA ASP A 5 40.63 -28.49 7.78
C ASP A 5 39.52 -29.43 8.25
N VAL A 6 38.32 -28.87 8.42
CA VAL A 6 37.10 -29.66 8.63
C VAL A 6 36.63 -30.11 7.25
N PRO A 7 36.62 -31.43 6.94
CA PRO A 7 36.09 -31.90 5.67
C PRO A 7 34.59 -31.54 5.58
N PRO A 8 34.09 -31.16 4.39
CA PRO A 8 32.68 -30.85 4.21
C PRO A 8 31.85 -32.08 4.62
N ILE A 9 30.91 -31.85 5.54
CA ILE A 9 29.92 -32.85 5.92
C ILE A 9 29.09 -33.13 4.66
N ALA A 10 29.21 -34.33 4.10
CA ALA A 10 28.31 -34.78 3.06
C ALA A 10 26.89 -34.82 3.65
N LEU A 11 26.03 -33.92 3.18
CA LEU A 11 24.61 -33.97 3.53
C LEU A 11 24.06 -35.32 3.06
N PRO A 12 23.26 -36.02 3.89
CA PRO A 12 22.61 -37.25 3.46
C PRO A 12 21.78 -36.98 2.19
N PRO A 13 21.65 -37.97 1.27
CA PRO A 13 20.80 -37.82 0.10
C PRO A 13 19.38 -37.45 0.56
N VAL A 14 18.92 -36.26 0.16
CA VAL A 14 17.56 -35.80 0.43
C VAL A 14 16.60 -36.77 -0.27
N PRO A 15 15.71 -37.48 0.44
CA PRO A 15 14.74 -38.35 -0.22
C PRO A 15 13.86 -37.51 -1.14
N ILE A 16 13.63 -37.98 -2.37
CA ILE A 16 12.81 -37.26 -3.35
C ILE A 16 11.38 -37.19 -2.81
N LEU A 17 10.90 -35.97 -2.59
CA LEU A 17 9.63 -35.66 -1.92
C LEU A 17 8.37 -36.19 -2.63
N ASN A 18 8.55 -36.68 -3.87
CA ASN A 18 7.47 -37.17 -4.73
C ASN A 18 6.79 -38.43 -4.18
N ASP A 19 7.44 -39.20 -3.31
CA ASP A 19 6.91 -40.49 -2.86
C ASP A 19 5.96 -40.39 -1.65
N LEU A 20 5.81 -39.19 -1.06
CA LEU A 20 4.87 -38.98 0.04
C LEU A 20 3.41 -38.99 -0.46
N SER A 21 2.50 -39.53 0.35
CA SER A 21 1.07 -39.53 0.06
C SER A 21 0.47 -38.12 0.08
N VAL A 22 -0.68 -37.92 -0.58
CA VAL A 22 -1.44 -36.65 -0.54
C VAL A 22 -1.75 -36.22 0.90
N ALA A 23 -2.11 -37.17 1.77
CA ALA A 23 -2.40 -36.89 3.17
C ALA A 23 -1.16 -36.44 3.95
N ALA A 24 0.01 -37.06 3.70
CA ALA A 24 1.27 -36.64 4.31
C ALA A 24 1.68 -35.23 3.85
N TRP A 25 1.48 -34.91 2.57
CA TRP A 25 1.71 -33.57 2.01
C TRP A 25 0.78 -32.51 2.62
N ALA A 26 -0.50 -32.81 2.76
CA ALA A 26 -1.47 -31.92 3.40
C ALA A 26 -1.05 -31.62 4.86
N GLU A 27 -0.71 -32.66 5.62
CA GLU A 27 -0.30 -32.47 7.01
C GLU A 27 1.05 -31.73 7.11
N ALA A 28 1.98 -31.97 6.20
CA ALA A 28 3.22 -31.21 6.10
C ALA A 28 2.94 -29.71 5.86
N GLY A 29 2.01 -29.38 4.96
CA GLY A 29 1.56 -28.02 4.67
C GLY A 29 0.96 -27.29 5.89
N ARG A 30 0.26 -28.03 6.76
CA ARG A 30 -0.30 -27.50 8.02
C ARG A 30 0.77 -26.84 8.90
N PHE A 31 2.00 -27.36 8.89
CA PHE A 31 3.10 -26.85 9.70
C PHE A 31 4.04 -25.93 8.93
N ALA A 32 4.38 -26.28 7.68
CA ALA A 32 5.33 -25.52 6.89
C ALA A 32 4.79 -24.15 6.48
N TYR A 33 3.50 -24.03 6.18
CA TYR A 33 2.94 -22.77 5.72
C TYR A 33 2.94 -21.68 6.83
N PRO A 34 2.50 -21.94 8.08
CA PRO A 34 2.72 -21.01 9.19
C PRO A 34 4.20 -20.73 9.49
N TRP A 35 5.08 -21.72 9.34
CA TRP A 35 6.51 -21.54 9.55
C TRP A 35 7.12 -20.59 8.51
N ALA A 36 6.79 -20.79 7.23
CA ALA A 36 7.16 -19.92 6.12
C ALA A 36 6.64 -18.49 6.35
N ALA A 37 5.39 -18.32 6.79
CA ALA A 37 4.83 -17.03 7.17
C ALA A 37 5.64 -16.37 8.30
N GLY A 38 6.07 -17.14 9.30
CA GLY A 38 6.93 -16.68 10.39
C GLY A 38 8.29 -16.19 9.90
N ILE A 39 8.95 -16.94 9.01
CA ILE A 39 10.21 -16.54 8.39
C ILE A 39 10.03 -15.24 7.59
N MET A 40 9.00 -15.18 6.74
CA MET A 40 8.75 -14.02 5.90
C MET A 40 8.46 -12.77 6.73
N ARG A 41 7.68 -12.91 7.80
CA ARG A 41 7.44 -11.82 8.76
C ARG A 41 8.73 -11.36 9.44
N ALA A 42 9.55 -12.28 9.92
CA ALA A 42 10.81 -11.95 10.58
C ALA A 42 11.80 -11.27 9.61
N ARG A 43 11.93 -11.80 8.39
CA ARG A 43 12.80 -11.27 7.34
C ARG A 43 12.46 -9.83 6.94
N HIS A 44 11.18 -9.47 7.04
CA HIS A 44 10.66 -8.16 6.62
C HIS A 44 10.22 -7.27 7.80
N ALA A 45 10.51 -7.66 9.04
CA ALA A 45 10.03 -6.95 10.25
C ALA A 45 10.48 -5.48 10.34
N ASN A 46 11.64 -5.16 9.76
CA ASN A 46 12.20 -3.81 9.75
C ASN A 46 11.88 -3.03 8.46
N ARG A 47 11.06 -3.58 7.57
CA ARG A 47 10.69 -2.91 6.33
C ARG A 47 9.44 -2.06 6.53
N PRO A 48 9.36 -0.91 5.84
CA PRO A 48 8.12 -0.16 5.82
C PRO A 48 7.03 -1.00 5.16
N GLU A 49 5.91 -1.16 5.87
CA GLU A 49 4.68 -1.64 5.27
C GLU A 49 4.26 -0.67 4.17
N HIS A 50 3.89 -1.21 3.00
CA HIS A 50 3.44 -0.38 1.91
C HIS A 50 1.93 -0.29 1.95
N THR A 51 1.45 0.92 2.19
CA THR A 51 0.04 1.23 1.96
C THR A 51 -0.26 1.07 0.48
N ILE A 52 -1.19 0.17 0.12
CA ILE A 52 -1.78 0.14 -1.23
C ILE A 52 -2.24 1.55 -1.57
N GLN A 53 -1.79 2.11 -2.70
CA GLN A 53 -2.10 3.49 -3.03
C GLN A 53 -3.60 3.69 -3.12
N ARG A 54 -4.06 4.90 -2.82
CA ARG A 54 -5.48 5.22 -2.79
C ARG A 54 -6.23 4.78 -4.05
N THR A 55 -5.70 5.11 -5.24
CA THR A 55 -6.32 4.75 -6.52
C THR A 55 -6.40 3.24 -6.68
N GLU A 56 -5.30 2.52 -6.37
CA GLU A 56 -5.25 1.06 -6.44
C GLU A 56 -6.25 0.43 -5.45
N ARG A 57 -6.29 0.95 -4.21
CA ARG A 57 -7.23 0.54 -3.15
C ARG A 57 -8.68 0.75 -3.56
N ALA A 58 -9.01 1.92 -4.11
CA ALA A 58 -10.36 2.25 -4.55
C ALA A 58 -10.84 1.35 -5.68
N VAL A 59 -9.94 1.00 -6.61
CA VAL A 59 -10.22 0.03 -7.67
C VAL A 59 -10.44 -1.37 -7.07
N LEU A 60 -9.51 -1.88 -6.27
CA LEU A 60 -9.57 -3.24 -5.71
C LEU A 60 -10.77 -3.45 -4.78
N ARG A 61 -11.18 -2.43 -4.01
CA ARG A 61 -12.37 -2.50 -3.14
C ARG A 61 -13.66 -2.80 -3.90
N ARG A 62 -13.75 -2.46 -5.20
CA ARG A 62 -14.92 -2.80 -6.02
C ARG A 62 -15.07 -4.30 -6.23
N PHE A 63 -13.99 -5.06 -6.12
CA PHE A 63 -13.93 -6.50 -6.39
C PHE A 63 -13.75 -7.34 -5.13
N PHE A 64 -13.04 -6.82 -4.11
CA PHE A 64 -12.65 -7.56 -2.91
C PHE A 64 -13.20 -6.95 -1.61
N GLY A 65 -13.99 -5.86 -1.69
CA GLY A 65 -14.60 -5.25 -0.52
C GLY A 65 -13.58 -4.74 0.51
N ASP A 66 -13.86 -4.99 1.78
CA ASP A 66 -13.04 -4.57 2.92
C ASP A 66 -11.76 -5.39 3.13
N LEU A 67 -11.61 -6.53 2.43
CA LEU A 67 -10.39 -7.35 2.49
C LEU A 67 -9.14 -6.54 2.10
N VAL A 68 -9.28 -5.62 1.15
CA VAL A 68 -8.21 -4.72 0.69
C VAL A 68 -7.64 -3.86 1.83
N ASP A 69 -8.44 -3.61 2.87
CA ASP A 69 -8.03 -2.81 4.03
C ASP A 69 -7.43 -3.64 5.16
N ARG A 70 -7.54 -4.97 5.07
CA ARG A 70 -7.03 -5.91 6.08
C ARG A 70 -5.67 -6.49 5.70
N VAL A 71 -5.27 -6.35 4.43
CA VAL A 71 -3.98 -6.84 3.96
C VAL A 71 -2.85 -5.82 4.11
N THR A 72 -1.67 -6.32 4.43
CA THR A 72 -0.40 -5.59 4.45
C THR A 72 0.46 -6.04 3.27
N VAL A 73 1.00 -5.08 2.50
CA VAL A 73 1.82 -5.36 1.31
C VAL A 73 3.27 -4.95 1.55
N PHE A 74 4.21 -5.79 1.13
CA PHE A 74 5.65 -5.52 1.14
C PHE A 74 6.20 -5.61 -0.29
N TYR A 75 6.57 -4.48 -0.89
CA TYR A 75 7.27 -4.45 -2.18
C TYR A 75 8.79 -4.61 -2.00
N GLY A 76 9.46 -5.03 -3.07
CA GLY A 76 10.90 -5.30 -3.07
C GLY A 76 11.31 -6.48 -2.18
N ALA A 77 10.35 -7.33 -1.81
CA ALA A 77 10.53 -8.39 -0.82
C ALA A 77 11.54 -9.44 -1.30
N ASP A 78 12.13 -10.15 -0.34
CA ASP A 78 12.96 -11.31 -0.62
C ASP A 78 12.14 -12.58 -0.31
N PRO A 79 11.41 -13.13 -1.31
CA PRO A 79 10.54 -14.28 -1.11
C PRO A 79 11.31 -15.53 -0.70
N LEU A 80 10.60 -16.54 -0.20
CA LEU A 80 11.20 -17.84 0.01
C LEU A 80 11.41 -18.53 -1.35
N ASN A 81 12.59 -19.11 -1.55
CA ASN A 81 12.88 -19.95 -2.72
C ASN A 81 12.62 -21.44 -2.43
N TYR A 82 12.20 -21.76 -1.21
CA TYR A 82 11.84 -23.11 -0.81
C TYR A 82 10.89 -23.12 0.39
N TRP A 83 10.14 -24.21 0.55
CA TRP A 83 9.50 -24.58 1.81
C TRP A 83 10.30 -25.69 2.49
N ASP A 84 10.58 -25.50 3.78
CA ASP A 84 11.34 -26.43 4.61
C ASP A 84 10.40 -27.24 5.50
N PHE A 85 10.53 -28.57 5.44
CA PHE A 85 9.77 -29.55 6.22
C PHE A 85 10.68 -30.41 7.11
N GLY A 86 11.90 -29.96 7.43
CA GLY A 86 12.88 -30.73 8.19
C GLY A 86 13.79 -31.55 7.26
N PRO A 87 13.62 -32.89 7.14
CA PRO A 87 14.46 -33.71 6.25
C PRO A 87 14.13 -33.51 4.75
N TYR A 88 13.30 -32.53 4.42
CA TYR A 88 12.60 -32.39 3.16
C TYR A 88 12.51 -30.91 2.79
N VAL A 89 12.83 -30.58 1.54
CA VAL A 89 12.77 -29.21 1.01
C VAL A 89 12.00 -29.26 -0.30
N VAL A 90 11.00 -28.39 -0.44
CA VAL A 90 10.34 -28.11 -1.73
C VAL A 90 10.99 -26.88 -2.29
N GLU A 91 11.69 -27.00 -3.41
CA GLU A 91 12.10 -25.81 -4.16
C GLU A 91 10.87 -25.11 -4.72
N LEU A 92 10.74 -23.82 -4.43
CA LEU A 92 9.81 -22.91 -5.10
C LEU A 92 10.43 -22.35 -6.39
N GLY A 93 11.65 -22.78 -6.72
CA GLY A 93 12.33 -22.41 -7.95
C GLY A 93 11.52 -22.84 -9.17
N GLY A 94 11.17 -21.88 -10.02
CA GLY A 94 10.37 -22.11 -11.23
C GLY A 94 8.89 -21.75 -11.09
N THR A 95 8.40 -21.40 -9.90
CA THR A 95 7.13 -20.70 -9.79
C THR A 95 7.37 -19.27 -10.24
N GLU A 96 6.64 -18.77 -11.25
CA GLU A 96 6.63 -17.35 -11.66
C GLU A 96 6.04 -16.42 -10.58
N ALA A 97 6.09 -16.85 -9.32
CA ALA A 97 5.56 -16.18 -8.16
C ALA A 97 6.50 -15.02 -7.79
N GLY A 98 6.43 -13.95 -8.59
CA GLY A 98 6.96 -12.64 -8.23
C GLY A 98 6.27 -12.03 -7.00
N ALA A 99 5.38 -12.78 -6.34
CA ALA A 99 4.72 -12.48 -5.09
C ALA A 99 4.41 -13.76 -4.29
N GLN A 100 4.21 -13.62 -2.98
CA GLN A 100 3.80 -14.68 -2.05
C GLN A 100 2.79 -14.12 -1.05
N ASN A 101 1.64 -14.78 -0.91
CA ASN A 101 0.65 -14.48 0.13
C ASN A 101 0.83 -15.41 1.34
N TYR A 102 0.74 -14.84 2.54
CA TYR A 102 0.57 -15.56 3.80
C TYR A 102 -0.56 -14.93 4.62
N GLY A 103 -1.79 -15.33 4.32
CA GLY A 103 -3.01 -14.81 4.91
C GLY A 103 -3.22 -13.34 4.53
N TYR A 104 -3.09 -12.44 5.51
CA TYR A 104 -3.21 -11.00 5.27
C TYR A 104 -1.89 -10.31 4.90
N HIS A 105 -0.78 -11.04 4.75
CA HIS A 105 0.52 -10.45 4.40
C HIS A 105 0.91 -10.86 2.98
N ILE A 106 1.12 -9.86 2.11
CA ILE A 106 1.46 -10.05 0.70
C ILE A 106 2.90 -9.54 0.48
N TYR A 107 3.76 -10.40 -0.03
CA TYR A 107 5.17 -10.10 -0.28
C TYR A 107 5.44 -10.12 -1.78
N ILE A 108 5.74 -8.97 -2.38
CA ILE A 108 6.00 -8.82 -3.82
C ILE A 108 7.49 -8.60 -4.02
N GLN A 109 8.13 -9.45 -4.82
CA GLN A 109 9.58 -9.40 -5.06
C GLN A 109 10.02 -8.11 -5.75
N ALA A 110 9.27 -7.67 -6.76
CA ALA A 110 9.60 -6.45 -7.50
C ALA A 110 9.44 -5.19 -6.62
N ALA A 111 10.28 -4.19 -6.85
CA ALA A 111 10.02 -2.87 -6.30
C ALA A 111 8.74 -2.30 -6.90
N ARG A 112 8.11 -1.37 -6.18
CA ARG A 112 6.79 -0.87 -6.57
C ARG A 112 6.85 -0.06 -7.88
N GLU A 113 7.91 0.71 -8.01
CA GLU A 113 8.26 1.59 -9.12
C GLU A 113 8.62 0.83 -10.40
N ASP A 114 9.03 -0.43 -10.28
CA ASP A 114 9.40 -1.29 -11.42
C ASP A 114 8.18 -1.85 -12.17
N ARG A 115 6.96 -1.57 -11.68
CA ARG A 115 5.71 -2.04 -12.28
C ARG A 115 4.81 -0.89 -12.69
N THR A 116 4.09 -1.05 -13.79
CA THR A 116 2.99 -0.16 -14.16
C THR A 116 1.85 -0.29 -13.15
N PRO A 117 0.96 0.72 -13.04
CA PRO A 117 -0.22 0.63 -12.18
C PRO A 117 -1.11 -0.58 -12.46
N LEU A 118 -1.29 -0.94 -13.73
CA LEU A 118 -2.11 -2.09 -14.11
C LEU A 118 -1.46 -3.41 -13.71
N GLU A 119 -0.16 -3.59 -13.94
CA GLU A 119 0.57 -4.78 -13.49
C GLU A 119 0.54 -4.94 -11.96
N ARG A 120 0.64 -3.83 -11.21
CA ARG A 120 0.47 -3.87 -9.75
C ARG A 120 -0.95 -4.29 -9.35
N LEU A 121 -1.97 -3.75 -10.02
CA LEU A 121 -3.36 -4.10 -9.75
C LEU A 121 -3.65 -5.58 -10.03
N VAL A 122 -3.13 -6.12 -11.13
CA VAL A 122 -3.27 -7.55 -11.48
C VAL A 122 -2.63 -8.42 -10.41
N THR A 123 -1.36 -8.17 -10.06
CA THR A 123 -0.69 -8.94 -9.00
C THR A 123 -1.38 -8.80 -7.66
N LEU A 124 -1.77 -7.59 -7.24
CA LEU A 124 -2.51 -7.43 -5.99
C LEU A 124 -3.85 -8.16 -6.00
N ALA A 125 -4.57 -8.16 -7.13
CA ALA A 125 -5.84 -8.88 -7.25
C ALA A 125 -5.63 -10.39 -7.13
N HIS A 126 -4.59 -10.95 -7.76
CA HIS A 126 -4.21 -12.35 -7.62
C HIS A 126 -3.95 -12.72 -6.15
N GLU A 127 -3.09 -11.96 -5.48
CA GLU A 127 -2.75 -12.20 -4.07
C GLU A 127 -3.94 -11.96 -3.11
N LEU A 128 -4.91 -11.13 -3.49
CA LEU A 128 -6.16 -10.94 -2.75
C LEU A 128 -7.10 -12.14 -2.90
N VAL A 129 -7.06 -12.89 -4.01
CA VAL A 129 -7.77 -14.18 -4.11
C VAL A 129 -7.22 -15.15 -3.07
N HIS A 130 -5.91 -15.24 -2.88
CA HIS A 130 -5.33 -16.06 -1.81
C HIS A 130 -5.75 -15.61 -0.41
N ALA A 131 -5.87 -14.29 -0.19
CA ALA A 131 -6.38 -13.77 1.07
C ALA A 131 -7.87 -14.14 1.29
N GLU A 132 -8.73 -14.09 0.26
CA GLU A 132 -10.11 -14.59 0.34
C GLU A 132 -10.15 -16.10 0.62
N GLN A 133 -9.33 -16.88 -0.09
CA GLN A 133 -9.19 -18.32 0.12
C GLN A 133 -8.83 -18.62 1.58
N TYR A 134 -7.87 -17.88 2.15
CA TYR A 134 -7.53 -17.95 3.57
C TYR A 134 -8.72 -17.69 4.50
N GLU A 135 -9.60 -16.73 4.18
CA GLU A 135 -10.82 -16.50 4.96
C GLU A 135 -11.80 -17.67 4.87
N ARG A 136 -11.92 -18.31 3.69
CA ARG A 136 -12.75 -19.51 3.51
C ARG A 136 -12.31 -20.67 4.42
N PHE A 137 -11.04 -20.70 4.82
CA PHE A 137 -10.49 -21.66 5.78
C PHE A 137 -10.41 -21.10 7.21
N GLY A 138 -11.31 -20.16 7.56
CA GLY A 138 -11.47 -19.63 8.90
C GLY A 138 -10.34 -18.72 9.36
N GLY A 139 -9.56 -18.15 8.43
CA GLY A 139 -8.43 -17.30 8.78
C GLY A 139 -7.34 -18.07 9.53
N SER A 140 -7.07 -19.31 9.12
CA SER A 140 -6.07 -20.18 9.75
C SER A 140 -4.97 -20.53 8.75
N LEU A 141 -3.74 -20.08 9.02
CA LEU A 141 -2.57 -20.43 8.19
C LEU A 141 -2.35 -21.94 8.15
N GLN A 142 -2.68 -22.64 9.23
CA GLN A 142 -2.60 -24.11 9.30
C GLN A 142 -3.64 -24.76 8.38
N SER A 143 -4.89 -24.29 8.42
CA SER A 143 -5.96 -24.88 7.60
C SER A 143 -5.75 -24.55 6.12
N PHE A 144 -5.41 -23.31 5.79
CA PHE A 144 -5.05 -22.92 4.43
C PHE A 144 -3.86 -23.74 3.92
N GLY A 145 -2.76 -23.80 4.70
CA GLY A 145 -1.59 -24.60 4.35
C GLY A 145 -1.92 -26.09 4.14
N PHE A 146 -2.80 -26.66 4.96
CA PHE A 146 -3.23 -28.04 4.77
C PHE A 146 -3.87 -28.29 3.40
N TYR A 147 -4.85 -27.47 3.02
CA TYR A 147 -5.58 -27.65 1.75
C TYR A 147 -4.74 -27.22 0.54
N TYR A 148 -3.97 -26.15 0.64
CA TYR A 148 -3.10 -25.71 -0.45
C TYR A 148 -2.10 -26.79 -0.85
N PHE A 149 -1.42 -27.40 0.13
CA PHE A 149 -0.45 -28.46 -0.14
C PHE A 149 -1.09 -29.78 -0.56
N GLN A 150 -2.31 -30.05 -0.09
CA GLN A 150 -3.10 -31.18 -0.58
C GLN A 150 -3.34 -31.06 -2.10
N GLU A 151 -3.80 -29.89 -2.55
CA GLU A 151 -4.08 -29.64 -3.97
C GLU A 151 -2.80 -29.56 -4.79
N TYR A 152 -1.73 -28.94 -4.27
CA TYR A 152 -0.43 -28.93 -4.92
C TYR A 152 0.11 -30.35 -5.16
N LYS A 153 -0.09 -31.28 -4.20
CA LYS A 153 0.28 -32.69 -4.40
C LYS A 153 -0.62 -33.40 -5.41
N LYS A 154 -1.92 -33.14 -5.41
CA LYS A 154 -2.85 -33.70 -6.42
C LYS A 154 -2.51 -33.21 -7.83
N ALA A 155 -1.96 -32.01 -7.94
CA ALA A 155 -1.43 -31.40 -9.16
C ALA A 155 -0.04 -31.92 -9.57
N ASN A 156 0.42 -33.05 -9.02
CA ASN A 156 1.77 -33.59 -9.26
C ASN A 156 2.90 -32.57 -9.03
N LEU A 157 2.73 -31.66 -8.06
CA LEU A 157 3.67 -30.60 -7.73
C LEU A 157 3.89 -29.58 -8.85
N VAL A 158 2.94 -29.48 -9.78
CA VAL A 158 2.90 -28.41 -10.78
C VAL A 158 2.13 -27.23 -10.19
N TYR A 159 2.81 -26.09 -10.01
CA TYR A 159 2.24 -24.92 -9.35
C TYR A 159 1.00 -24.40 -10.07
N ARG A 160 1.09 -24.27 -11.39
CA ARG A 160 0.00 -23.74 -12.23
C ARG A 160 -1.25 -24.63 -12.24
N ASP A 161 -1.08 -25.92 -11.95
CA ASP A 161 -2.18 -26.91 -11.92
C ASP A 161 -2.72 -27.09 -10.48
N ASN A 162 -2.19 -26.36 -9.50
CA ASN A 162 -2.77 -26.33 -8.16
C ASN A 162 -4.12 -25.60 -8.22
N ALA A 163 -5.20 -26.25 -7.76
CA ALA A 163 -6.55 -25.69 -7.81
C ALA A 163 -6.68 -24.29 -7.18
N PHE A 164 -5.84 -23.96 -6.19
CA PHE A 164 -5.80 -22.63 -5.58
C PHE A 164 -5.24 -21.57 -6.53
N GLU A 165 -4.21 -21.92 -7.30
CA GLU A 165 -3.59 -21.08 -8.32
C GLU A 165 -4.48 -20.98 -9.55
N GLU A 166 -5.09 -22.09 -9.98
CA GLU A 166 -6.07 -22.08 -11.08
C GLU A 166 -7.25 -21.14 -10.80
N GLU A 167 -7.73 -21.09 -9.56
CA GLU A 167 -8.75 -20.11 -9.16
C GLU A 167 -8.25 -18.67 -9.25
N ALA A 168 -7.03 -18.39 -8.76
CA ALA A 168 -6.44 -17.06 -8.77
C ALA A 168 -6.20 -16.57 -10.21
N TYR A 169 -5.52 -17.39 -11.02
CA TYR A 169 -5.31 -17.14 -12.46
C TYR A 169 -6.64 -17.02 -13.21
N GLY A 170 -7.56 -17.97 -13.00
CA GLY A 170 -8.86 -17.99 -13.65
C GLY A 170 -9.72 -16.76 -13.37
N ARG A 171 -9.63 -16.20 -12.16
CA ARG A 171 -10.39 -14.99 -11.78
C ARG A 171 -9.74 -13.70 -12.28
N VAL A 172 -8.42 -13.65 -12.33
CA VAL A 172 -7.67 -12.41 -12.55
C VAL A 172 -6.98 -12.41 -13.91
N GLU A 173 -5.91 -13.18 -14.09
CA GLU A 173 -5.07 -13.13 -15.28
C GLU A 173 -5.75 -13.71 -16.54
N ASP A 174 -6.46 -14.83 -16.42
CA ASP A 174 -7.10 -15.51 -17.55
C ASP A 174 -8.50 -14.95 -17.86
N SER A 175 -9.02 -14.07 -16.99
CA SER A 175 -10.33 -13.45 -17.14
C SER A 175 -10.25 -12.10 -17.88
N ALA A 176 -10.44 -12.14 -19.20
CA ALA A 176 -10.49 -10.93 -20.03
C ALA A 176 -11.54 -9.92 -19.53
N ALA A 177 -12.67 -10.39 -19.00
CA ALA A 177 -13.71 -9.53 -18.43
C ALA A 177 -13.23 -8.84 -17.15
N PHE A 178 -12.51 -9.55 -16.27
CA PHE A 178 -11.96 -8.96 -15.05
C PHE A 178 -10.88 -7.94 -15.37
N LEU A 179 -9.94 -8.26 -16.27
CA LEU A 179 -8.90 -7.34 -16.70
C LEU A 179 -9.48 -6.06 -17.31
N ALA A 180 -10.48 -6.18 -18.20
CA ALA A 180 -11.16 -5.03 -18.78
C ALA A 180 -11.88 -4.19 -17.70
N ALA A 181 -12.52 -4.82 -16.72
CA ALA A 181 -13.17 -4.13 -15.62
C ALA A 181 -12.16 -3.42 -14.70
N LEU A 182 -11.01 -4.05 -14.44
CA LEU A 182 -9.92 -3.51 -13.63
C LEU A 182 -9.30 -2.27 -14.29
N GLU A 183 -9.02 -2.34 -15.59
CA GLU A 183 -8.50 -1.23 -16.38
C GLU A 183 -9.52 -0.08 -16.48
N ALA A 184 -10.79 -0.37 -16.75
CA ALA A 184 -11.85 0.64 -16.79
C ALA A 184 -12.03 1.32 -15.42
N ALA A 185 -11.99 0.56 -14.33
CA ALA A 185 -12.05 1.10 -12.97
C ALA A 185 -10.84 2.01 -12.68
N TYR A 186 -9.63 1.59 -13.10
CA TYR A 186 -8.42 2.38 -12.94
C TYR A 186 -8.50 3.69 -13.72
N HIS A 187 -8.97 3.68 -14.97
CA HIS A 187 -9.16 4.90 -15.75
C HIS A 187 -10.21 5.83 -15.13
N ALA A 188 -11.33 5.30 -14.66
CA ALA A 188 -12.38 6.10 -14.02
C ALA A 188 -11.88 6.77 -12.72
N GLU A 189 -11.00 6.11 -11.96
CA GLU A 189 -10.44 6.65 -10.73
C GLU A 189 -9.25 7.60 -11.01
N SER A 190 -8.47 7.34 -12.05
CA SER A 190 -7.29 8.15 -12.43
C SER A 190 -7.67 9.42 -13.20
N ASN A 191 -8.74 9.36 -13.99
CA ASN A 191 -9.34 10.46 -14.73
C ASN A 191 -10.83 10.54 -14.39
N PRO A 192 -11.19 11.04 -13.20
CA PRO A 192 -12.59 11.26 -12.89
C PRO A 192 -13.20 12.17 -13.98
N PRO A 193 -14.43 11.88 -14.46
CA PRO A 193 -15.03 12.62 -15.56
C PRO A 193 -14.95 14.13 -15.31
N ALA A 194 -14.58 14.87 -16.34
CA ALA A 194 -14.36 16.33 -16.34
C ALA A 194 -15.64 17.17 -16.05
N PHE A 195 -16.66 16.58 -15.43
CA PHE A 195 -17.84 17.28 -14.91
C PHE A 195 -17.58 17.80 -13.50
N CYS A 196 -16.60 18.70 -13.38
CA CYS A 196 -16.57 19.69 -12.32
C CYS A 196 -15.88 20.93 -12.86
N LEU A 197 -16.67 21.86 -13.38
CA LEU A 197 -16.24 23.24 -13.57
C LEU A 197 -15.72 23.75 -12.22
N VAL A 198 -14.41 24.00 -12.17
CA VAL A 198 -13.69 24.43 -10.98
C VAL A 198 -14.18 25.82 -10.59
N GLY A 199 -15.16 25.89 -9.69
CA GLY A 199 -15.30 27.06 -8.84
C GLY A 199 -14.14 27.10 -7.86
N VAL A 200 -13.46 28.24 -7.72
CA VAL A 200 -12.55 28.46 -6.59
C VAL A 200 -13.40 28.65 -5.34
N GLU A 201 -13.27 27.76 -4.36
CA GLU A 201 -14.08 27.80 -3.13
C GLU A 201 -13.48 28.72 -2.07
N ALA A 202 -12.14 28.75 -1.97
CA ALA A 202 -11.42 29.62 -1.05
C ALA A 202 -9.98 29.87 -1.51
N VAL A 203 -9.32 30.84 -0.86
CA VAL A 203 -7.88 31.12 -1.01
C VAL A 203 -7.19 30.89 0.33
N LEU A 204 -6.13 30.11 0.33
CA LEU A 204 -5.20 29.96 1.45
C LEU A 204 -3.97 30.81 1.16
N THR A 205 -3.60 31.72 2.05
CA THR A 205 -2.38 32.54 1.90
C THR A 205 -1.40 32.24 3.02
N ILE A 206 -0.16 31.95 2.66
CA ILE A 206 0.93 31.65 3.60
C ILE A 206 1.98 32.75 3.48
N HIS A 207 2.32 33.42 4.59
CA HIS A 207 3.32 34.48 4.68
C HIS A 207 4.56 34.02 5.43
N ASN A 208 5.73 34.13 4.80
CA ASN A 208 7.02 33.97 5.45
C ASN A 208 7.54 35.32 5.93
N THR A 209 7.42 35.64 7.22
CA THR A 209 8.01 36.87 7.80
C THR A 209 9.37 36.61 8.45
N THR A 210 9.98 35.44 8.20
CA THR A 210 11.31 35.10 8.70
C THR A 210 12.39 35.62 7.76
N ALA A 211 13.64 35.65 8.24
CA ALA A 211 14.79 36.05 7.44
C ALA A 211 15.34 34.92 6.53
N ILE A 212 14.76 33.71 6.60
CA ILE A 212 15.25 32.53 5.88
C ILE A 212 14.19 31.98 4.91
N LYS A 213 14.65 31.33 3.84
CA LYS A 213 13.76 30.64 2.90
C LYS A 213 13.19 29.39 3.56
N MET A 214 11.88 29.22 3.51
CA MET A 214 11.18 28.18 4.25
C MET A 214 10.52 27.15 3.31
N PRO A 215 10.80 25.85 3.47
CA PRO A 215 9.98 24.79 2.90
C PRO A 215 8.71 24.59 3.73
N TYR A 216 7.60 24.34 3.05
CA TYR A 216 6.40 23.79 3.67
C TYR A 216 5.72 22.82 2.70
N SER A 217 5.02 21.85 3.26
CA SER A 217 4.20 20.91 2.51
C SER A 217 2.73 21.24 2.73
N LEU A 218 1.93 21.10 1.67
CA LEU A 218 0.47 21.30 1.72
C LEU A 218 -0.22 20.13 1.03
N ARG A 219 -1.35 19.68 1.60
CA ARG A 219 -2.33 18.81 0.94
C ARG A 219 -3.74 19.26 1.31
N TRP A 220 -4.72 19.00 0.43
CA TRP A 220 -6.11 19.46 0.65
C TRP A 220 -7.00 18.44 1.35
N SER A 221 -6.50 17.22 1.52
CA SER A 221 -7.13 16.14 2.25
C SER A 221 -6.08 15.10 2.58
N GLU A 222 -6.36 14.24 3.56
CA GLU A 222 -5.49 13.10 3.90
C GLU A 222 -5.22 12.17 2.70
N LEU A 223 -6.12 12.23 1.71
CA LEU A 223 -6.15 11.42 0.51
C LEU A 223 -5.34 11.98 -0.67
N GLN A 224 -4.66 13.12 -0.51
CA GLN A 224 -3.76 13.72 -1.52
C GLN A 224 -2.30 13.65 -1.07
N PRO A 225 -1.35 13.42 -2.00
CA PRO A 225 0.06 13.49 -1.66
C PRO A 225 0.44 14.90 -1.20
N TRP A 226 1.40 14.98 -0.30
CA TRP A 226 2.00 16.24 0.10
C TRP A 226 2.70 16.89 -1.09
N LYS A 227 2.40 18.16 -1.34
CA LYS A 227 3.16 18.97 -2.29
C LYS A 227 4.05 19.93 -1.54
N VAL A 228 5.35 19.85 -1.84
CA VAL A 228 6.38 20.70 -1.24
C VAL A 228 6.44 22.03 -1.98
N TYR A 229 6.54 23.10 -1.22
CA TYR A 229 6.69 24.46 -1.69
C TYR A 229 7.81 25.15 -0.92
N TRP A 230 8.43 26.12 -1.57
CA TRP A 230 9.41 27.01 -0.95
C TRP A 230 8.87 28.43 -0.96
N LEU A 231 9.12 29.15 0.13
CA LEU A 231 8.71 30.54 0.29
C LEU A 231 9.89 31.40 0.74
N ASP A 232 10.26 32.38 -0.07
CA ASP A 232 11.37 33.28 0.21
C ASP A 232 11.07 34.20 1.41
N PRO A 233 12.11 34.76 2.07
CA PRO A 233 11.94 35.73 3.16
C PRO A 233 11.03 36.89 2.75
N ASN A 234 10.13 37.31 3.65
CA ASN A 234 9.16 38.39 3.45
C ASN A 234 8.22 38.23 2.25
N HIS A 235 8.06 37.02 1.72
CA HIS A 235 7.12 36.71 0.63
C HIS A 235 5.88 36.00 1.14
N HIS A 236 4.82 36.03 0.31
CA HIS A 236 3.62 35.25 0.53
C HIS A 236 3.26 34.41 -0.70
N ARG A 237 2.55 33.32 -0.47
CA ARG A 237 2.03 32.46 -1.54
C ARG A 237 0.56 32.15 -1.32
N LYS A 238 -0.22 32.31 -2.39
CA LYS A 238 -1.63 31.94 -2.45
C LYS A 238 -1.79 30.54 -3.01
N HIS A 239 -2.68 29.77 -2.41
CA HIS A 239 -3.13 28.47 -2.87
C HIS A 239 -4.64 28.51 -3.03
N PHE A 240 -5.12 28.09 -4.19
CA PHE A 240 -6.54 28.03 -4.46
C PHE A 240 -7.08 26.69 -3.98
N VAL A 241 -8.09 26.74 -3.11
CA VAL A 241 -8.80 25.55 -2.65
C VAL A 241 -9.79 25.17 -3.75
N PRO A 242 -9.60 24.02 -4.41
CA PRO A 242 -10.55 23.59 -5.43
C PRO A 242 -11.84 23.16 -4.76
N ASN A 243 -12.99 23.61 -5.28
CA ASN A 243 -14.30 23.17 -4.78
C ASN A 243 -14.38 21.63 -4.81
N GLY A 244 -14.73 21.04 -3.67
CA GLY A 244 -14.87 19.60 -3.54
C GLY A 244 -16.13 19.11 -4.23
N CYS A 245 -16.01 18.35 -5.32
CA CYS A 245 -17.16 17.62 -5.87
C CYS A 245 -17.62 16.57 -4.84
N GLY A 246 -18.90 16.62 -4.44
CA GLY A 246 -19.53 15.59 -3.59
C GLY A 246 -19.56 15.87 -2.09
N GLY A 247 -19.47 17.13 -1.64
CA GLY A 247 -19.67 17.46 -0.21
C GLY A 247 -18.53 17.01 0.71
N ILE A 248 -17.37 16.66 0.14
CA ILE A 248 -16.17 16.36 0.93
C ILE A 248 -15.61 17.69 1.44
N THR A 249 -15.83 17.96 2.73
CA THR A 249 -15.15 19.05 3.44
C THR A 249 -13.64 18.84 3.33
N ARG A 250 -12.96 19.70 2.57
CA ARG A 250 -11.51 19.66 2.41
C ARG A 250 -10.88 20.44 3.55
N THR A 251 -10.23 19.75 4.48
CA THR A 251 -9.45 20.38 5.55
C THR A 251 -8.01 20.53 5.05
N PRO A 252 -7.53 21.74 4.69
CA PRO A 252 -6.14 21.90 4.30
C PRO A 252 -5.22 21.49 5.45
N GLU A 253 -4.24 20.65 5.14
CA GLU A 253 -3.20 20.25 6.06
C GLU A 253 -1.88 20.87 5.61
N ILE A 254 -1.17 21.48 6.55
CA ILE A 254 0.12 22.13 6.32
C ILE A 254 1.15 21.47 7.24
N MET A 255 2.30 21.11 6.68
CA MET A 255 3.41 20.47 7.38
C MET A 255 4.72 21.21 7.14
N PHE A 256 5.58 21.26 8.15
CA PHE A 256 6.89 21.92 8.10
C PHE A 256 8.03 20.92 8.25
N ASP A 257 9.15 21.24 7.62
CA ASP A 257 10.39 20.48 7.77
C ASP A 257 10.96 20.70 9.18
N HIS A 258 11.19 19.58 9.87
CA HIS A 258 11.69 19.52 11.25
C HIS A 258 13.10 20.11 11.42
N SER A 259 13.86 20.28 10.33
CA SER A 259 15.20 20.87 10.37
C SER A 259 15.21 22.37 10.70
N LEU A 260 14.07 23.07 10.57
CA LEU A 260 13.98 24.53 10.76
C LEU A 260 13.15 24.93 12.00
N ALA A 261 12.45 23.99 12.63
CA ALA A 261 11.75 24.18 13.89
C ALA A 261 11.65 22.83 14.64
N PRO A 262 12.20 22.71 15.87
CA PRO A 262 12.04 21.49 16.65
C PRO A 262 10.58 21.25 17.03
N GLY A 263 10.10 20.02 16.82
CA GLY A 263 8.74 19.61 17.15
C GLY A 263 7.84 19.49 15.91
N TYR A 264 7.44 18.25 15.63
CA TYR A 264 6.43 17.91 14.63
C TYR A 264 5.13 18.69 14.91
N GLN A 265 4.83 19.71 14.10
CA GLN A 265 3.59 20.49 14.19
C GLN A 265 2.71 20.24 12.96
N LYS A 266 2.11 19.05 12.87
CA LYS A 266 0.96 18.84 11.99
C LYS A 266 -0.19 19.68 12.55
N ARG A 267 -0.65 20.69 11.81
CA ARG A 267 -1.81 21.50 12.21
C ARG A 267 -2.96 21.30 11.22
N TYR A 268 -4.12 21.00 11.78
CA TYR A 268 -5.38 20.87 11.04
C TYR A 268 -6.14 22.18 11.14
N PHE A 269 -6.63 22.66 10.00
CA PHE A 269 -7.42 23.89 9.96
C PHE A 269 -8.80 23.57 9.40
N PRO A 270 -9.81 23.30 10.26
CA PRO A 270 -11.17 23.20 9.78
C PRO A 270 -11.54 24.54 9.12
N LEU A 271 -11.85 24.47 7.83
CA LEU A 271 -12.56 25.56 7.16
C LEU A 271 -14.00 25.46 7.65
N ASP A 272 -14.32 26.19 8.71
CA ASP A 272 -15.68 26.24 9.22
C ASP A 272 -16.49 27.23 8.38
N TYR A 273 -17.45 26.72 7.63
CA TYR A 273 -18.29 27.47 6.68
C TYR A 273 -19.66 27.84 7.28
N THR A 274 -19.88 27.67 8.58
CA THR A 274 -21.22 27.70 9.19
C THR A 274 -21.94 29.06 9.20
N ASP A 275 -21.36 30.15 8.69
CA ASP A 275 -22.03 31.47 8.64
C ASP A 275 -21.96 32.15 7.26
N GLN A 276 -22.51 31.52 6.21
CA GLN A 276 -22.88 32.25 4.99
C GLN A 276 -24.33 31.92 4.58
N PRO A 277 -25.29 32.86 4.73
CA PRO A 277 -26.61 32.73 4.12
C PRO A 277 -26.48 32.83 2.59
N GLU A 278 -27.35 32.10 1.89
CA GLU A 278 -27.58 32.03 0.43
C GLU A 278 -26.67 32.86 -0.49
N VAL A 279 -25.96 32.15 -1.36
CA VAL A 279 -24.96 32.66 -2.31
C VAL A 279 -25.51 33.73 -3.25
N PRO A 280 -24.99 34.97 -3.23
CA PRO A 280 -25.12 35.90 -4.34
C PRO A 280 -23.75 36.15 -4.97
N ASP A 281 -23.61 35.76 -6.25
CA ASP A 281 -22.55 36.19 -7.17
C ASP A 281 -21.10 35.65 -6.91
N PRO A 282 -20.59 34.73 -7.76
CA PRO A 282 -19.20 34.26 -7.74
C PRO A 282 -18.13 35.37 -7.82
N ALA A 283 -18.47 36.54 -8.37
CA ALA A 283 -17.56 37.68 -8.50
C ALA A 283 -17.32 38.44 -7.18
N LYS A 284 -18.04 38.10 -6.10
CA LYS A 284 -18.00 38.81 -4.81
C LYS A 284 -17.31 38.08 -3.65
N ARG A 285 -16.52 37.03 -3.91
CA ARG A 285 -15.84 36.25 -2.84
C ARG A 285 -14.51 36.88 -2.39
N PRO A 286 -14.45 37.46 -1.18
CA PRO A 286 -13.29 37.23 -0.28
C PRO A 286 -13.73 37.17 1.21
N PRO A 287 -13.23 36.22 2.03
CA PRO A 287 -11.83 36.23 2.47
C PRO A 287 -11.19 34.83 2.54
N GLY A 288 -9.85 34.79 2.61
CA GLY A 288 -9.06 33.57 2.69
C GLY A 288 -8.52 33.27 4.07
N LEU A 289 -8.09 32.04 4.34
CA LEU A 289 -7.27 31.75 5.52
C LEU A 289 -5.88 32.36 5.32
N VAL A 290 -5.44 33.21 6.26
CA VAL A 290 -4.07 33.75 6.29
C VAL A 290 -3.30 33.03 7.38
N PHE A 291 -2.11 32.53 7.06
CA PHE A 291 -1.17 32.01 8.03
C PHE A 291 0.12 32.83 7.98
N GLU A 292 0.66 33.12 9.16
CA GLU A 292 1.86 33.92 9.31
C GLU A 292 2.93 33.09 10.05
N PHE A 293 4.10 32.95 9.42
CA PHE A 293 5.28 32.42 10.08
C PHE A 293 5.97 33.52 10.86
N LYS A 294 6.11 33.36 12.18
CA LYS A 294 6.96 34.22 13.00
C LYS A 294 8.01 33.40 13.72
N GLN A 295 9.19 33.99 13.85
CA GLN A 295 10.18 33.51 14.79
C GLN A 295 9.76 33.91 16.21
N VAL A 296 9.74 32.94 17.13
CA VAL A 296 9.47 33.14 18.55
C VAL A 296 10.63 32.50 19.32
N GLY A 297 11.63 33.30 19.69
CA GLY A 297 12.87 32.78 20.27
C GLY A 297 13.75 32.08 19.21
N SER A 298 14.25 30.88 19.52
CA SER A 298 14.97 30.02 18.58
C SER A 298 14.05 29.23 17.63
N ASP A 299 12.75 29.23 17.89
CA ASP A 299 11.81 28.36 17.22
C ASP A 299 10.93 29.15 16.23
N LEU A 300 10.56 28.50 15.13
CA LEU A 300 9.58 29.03 14.20
C LEU A 300 8.19 28.54 14.56
N GLN A 301 7.22 29.45 14.59
CA GLN A 301 5.82 29.12 14.87
C GLN A 301 4.91 29.64 13.77
N LEU A 302 3.95 28.79 13.38
CA LEU A 302 2.81 29.20 12.57
C LEU A 302 1.75 29.81 13.48
N LYS A 303 1.45 31.10 13.31
CA LYS A 303 0.34 31.76 13.99
C LYS A 303 -0.85 31.94 13.05
N ARG A 304 -2.04 31.90 13.63
CA ARG A 304 -3.30 32.31 12.97
C ARG A 304 -3.58 33.77 13.33
N PRO A 305 -3.72 34.69 12.37
CA PRO A 305 -4.56 35.87 12.53
C PRO A 305 -6.02 35.49 12.22
N ILE A 306 -6.97 36.10 12.94
CA ILE A 306 -8.41 35.96 12.68
C ILE A 306 -8.94 37.33 12.21
N LYS A 307 -9.65 37.27 11.08
CA LYS A 307 -10.29 38.33 10.27
C LYS A 307 -9.37 39.11 9.34
#